data_AF-A0A0D6EJV6-F1
#
_entry.id   AF-A0A0D6EJV6-F1
#
_cell.length_a   1.000
_cell.length_b   1.000
_cell.length_c   1.000
_cell.angle_alpha   90.00
_cell.angle_beta   90.00
_cell.angle_gamma   90.00
#
_symmetry.space_group_name_H-M   'P 1'
#
loop_
_entity.id
_entity.type
_entity.pdbx_description
1 polymer ?
#
loop_
_entity_poly.entity_id
_entity_poly.type
_entity_poly.pdbx_seq_one_letter_code
_entity_poly.pdbx_strand_id
1 'polypeptide(L)'
;MASPQVVSADDAGWRFAQCFGDKARTTVRPSVPTVEFDHTGDYLATGDKGGRVVLFERNETKKGCEYKFYTEFQSHEPEFDYLKSLEIEEKINKIRWCKRQNAAHFLLSTNDKTIKLWKVFEKSLKVVAENNGSAAASGATPPSPPAALTQPIPGLPSSSFPSSPSINGSSTPSGVPYLRLPRMTYHDTIVAAVPRKVYANAHAYHINSISINSDGETYMSADDLRVNLWNLNISDQSFNILDIKPVNMEELTEVITAAEFHPVSCNLFCYSSSKGTVKLADMREQALCDKHSKVFEEEEDPSNKSFFSEIISSVSDVKFSRDGRYILSRDYLTLRIWDINMENKPVQTINVHDHLRSKLCDLYENDCIFDKFECTFSGDGNHVLSGSYNNYFHIYDREASQDIVLQADKSAFKAKKIGGNKGGKGPAGGKGAAKGVANGGKPIIDTENIDFNKKILHASWHPRENTIAIAATNNLFLYSQASPSAAAASAAANLPSAGVP
;
A
#
# COMPACT_ATOMS: atom_id res chain seq x y z
N MET A 1 -22.68 10.45 23.84
CA MET A 1 -22.09 11.54 23.02
C MET A 1 -23.01 11.80 21.85
N ALA A 2 -23.05 13.03 21.33
CA ALA A 2 -23.83 13.32 20.12
C ALA A 2 -23.20 12.62 18.91
N SER A 3 -24.01 12.11 17.98
CA SER A 3 -23.51 11.59 16.71
C SER A 3 -22.82 12.72 15.93
N PRO A 4 -21.72 12.43 15.21
CA PRO A 4 -21.05 13.43 14.38
C PRO A 4 -22.03 14.06 13.37
N GLN A 5 -21.87 15.34 13.09
CA GLN A 5 -22.62 15.98 12.04
C GLN A 5 -22.16 15.44 10.68
N VAL A 6 -23.07 14.83 9.93
CA VAL A 6 -22.76 14.33 8.59
C VAL A 6 -22.62 15.50 7.62
N VAL A 7 -21.47 15.60 6.97
CA VAL A 7 -21.12 16.65 6.00
C VAL A 7 -20.95 16.03 4.62
N SER A 8 -21.41 16.73 3.58
CA SER A 8 -21.24 16.25 2.21
C SER A 8 -19.78 16.38 1.76
N ALA A 9 -19.34 15.48 0.87
CA ALA A 9 -17.99 15.53 0.29
C ALA A 9 -17.67 16.89 -0.37
N ASP A 10 -18.66 17.47 -1.05
CA ASP A 10 -18.51 18.75 -1.76
C ASP A 10 -18.29 19.92 -0.79
N ASP A 11 -19.03 19.95 0.32
CA ASP A 11 -18.89 20.97 1.36
C ASP A 11 -17.54 20.87 2.08
N ALA A 12 -17.08 19.63 2.30
CA ALA A 12 -15.76 19.36 2.85
C ALA A 12 -14.62 19.51 1.81
N GLY A 13 -14.93 19.84 0.55
CA GLY A 13 -13.95 20.08 -0.51
C GLY A 13 -13.26 18.83 -1.07
N TRP A 14 -13.74 17.64 -0.75
CA TRP A 14 -13.23 16.37 -1.28
C TRP A 14 -13.76 16.09 -2.68
N ARG A 15 -12.85 15.76 -3.59
CA ARG A 15 -13.21 15.51 -4.99
C ARG A 15 -12.53 14.26 -5.51
N PHE A 16 -13.24 13.57 -6.41
CA PHE A 16 -12.68 12.49 -7.19
C PHE A 16 -11.54 13.03 -8.09
N ALA A 17 -10.35 12.47 -7.95
CA ALA A 17 -9.17 12.85 -8.73
C ALA A 17 -8.97 11.90 -9.92
N GLN A 18 -8.84 10.60 -9.62
CA GLN A 18 -8.42 9.57 -10.57
C GLN A 18 -8.97 8.20 -10.19
N CYS A 19 -9.08 7.31 -11.18
CA CYS A 19 -9.33 5.89 -10.95
C CYS A 19 -8.44 5.06 -11.85
N PHE A 20 -7.90 3.97 -11.31
CA PHE A 20 -7.31 2.88 -12.07
C PHE A 20 -8.20 1.64 -11.97
N GLY A 21 -8.19 0.80 -12.99
CA GLY A 21 -9.08 -0.36 -13.10
C GLY A 21 -10.03 -0.26 -14.29
N ASP A 22 -10.86 -1.28 -14.47
CA ASP A 22 -11.56 -1.50 -15.73
C ASP A 22 -12.83 -0.66 -15.88
N LYS A 23 -12.99 -0.05 -17.06
CA LYS A 23 -14.24 0.62 -17.45
C LYS A 23 -15.30 -0.41 -17.87
N ALA A 24 -14.88 -1.58 -18.37
CA ALA A 24 -15.73 -2.62 -18.92
C ALA A 24 -15.96 -3.81 -17.96
N ARG A 25 -17.02 -4.57 -18.23
CA ARG A 25 -17.61 -5.61 -17.38
C ARG A 25 -16.94 -6.97 -17.63
N THR A 26 -15.61 -6.99 -17.73
CA THR A 26 -14.86 -8.23 -18.00
C THR A 26 -14.73 -9.02 -16.70
N THR A 27 -15.41 -10.16 -16.64
CA THR A 27 -15.28 -11.14 -15.58
C THR A 27 -13.85 -11.66 -15.53
N VAL A 28 -13.28 -11.75 -14.34
CA VAL A 28 -11.96 -12.34 -14.04
C VAL A 28 -10.75 -11.42 -14.25
N ARG A 29 -10.69 -10.28 -13.56
CA ARG A 29 -9.41 -9.79 -13.02
C ARG A 29 -9.45 -9.81 -11.50
N PRO A 30 -8.32 -10.10 -10.83
CA PRO A 30 -8.27 -10.20 -9.38
C PRO A 30 -8.60 -8.85 -8.73
N SER A 31 -9.43 -8.88 -7.70
CA SER A 31 -9.74 -7.73 -6.84
C SER A 31 -8.47 -7.17 -6.19
N VAL A 32 -8.47 -5.91 -5.78
CA VAL A 32 -7.36 -5.24 -5.07
C VAL A 32 -7.51 -5.45 -3.54
N PRO A 33 -6.81 -6.41 -2.91
CA PRO A 33 -6.78 -6.65 -1.47
C PRO A 33 -5.89 -5.72 -0.66
N THR A 34 -5.03 -4.88 -1.25
CA THR A 34 -4.23 -3.97 -0.43
C THR A 34 -3.73 -2.77 -1.23
N VAL A 35 -3.60 -1.63 -0.55
CA VAL A 35 -3.15 -0.35 -1.12
C VAL A 35 -2.32 0.38 -0.07
N GLU A 36 -1.15 0.90 -0.44
CA GLU A 36 -0.22 1.52 0.50
C GLU A 36 0.60 2.64 -0.18
N PHE A 37 0.56 3.86 0.38
CA PHE A 37 1.47 4.93 -0.03
C PHE A 37 2.86 4.69 0.56
N ASP A 38 3.90 5.09 -0.16
CA ASP A 38 5.23 5.17 0.43
C ASP A 38 5.33 6.34 1.42
N HIS A 39 6.40 6.40 2.21
CA HIS A 39 6.62 7.44 3.22
C HIS A 39 6.68 8.86 2.64
N THR A 40 7.02 9.01 1.36
CA THR A 40 7.03 10.31 0.69
C THR A 40 5.66 10.71 0.16
N GLY A 41 4.88 9.71 -0.24
CA GLY A 41 3.64 9.87 -0.97
C GLY A 41 3.86 9.96 -2.48
N ASP A 42 5.10 9.95 -2.96
CA ASP A 42 5.40 10.01 -4.40
C ASP A 42 5.13 8.67 -5.10
N TYR A 43 5.04 7.58 -4.34
CA TYR A 43 4.72 6.25 -4.87
C TYR A 43 3.54 5.62 -4.14
N LEU A 44 2.76 4.85 -4.88
CA LEU A 44 1.61 4.11 -4.40
C LEU A 44 1.72 2.67 -4.87
N ALA A 45 1.62 1.71 -3.95
CA ALA A 45 1.59 0.29 -4.26
C ALA A 45 0.19 -0.27 -4.11
N THR A 46 -0.19 -1.20 -4.98
CA THR A 46 -1.36 -2.06 -4.80
C THR A 46 -0.97 -3.52 -4.99
N GLY A 47 -1.50 -4.38 -4.13
CA GLY A 47 -1.46 -5.84 -4.32
C GLY A 47 -2.82 -6.32 -4.84
N ASP A 48 -2.82 -7.33 -5.71
CA ASP A 48 -4.04 -7.98 -6.21
C ASP A 48 -4.26 -9.40 -5.62
N LYS A 49 -5.46 -9.96 -5.78
CA LYS A 49 -5.74 -11.36 -5.37
C LYS A 49 -4.96 -12.41 -6.16
N GLY A 50 -4.41 -12.05 -7.32
CA GLY A 50 -3.62 -12.94 -8.18
C GLY A 50 -2.11 -12.78 -7.98
N GLY A 51 -1.69 -12.30 -6.81
CA GLY A 51 -0.28 -12.21 -6.42
C GLY A 51 0.55 -11.15 -7.12
N ARG A 52 -0.07 -10.22 -7.85
CA ARG A 52 0.64 -9.13 -8.54
C ARG A 52 0.76 -7.91 -7.65
N VAL A 53 1.89 -7.22 -7.77
CA VAL A 53 2.11 -5.89 -7.19
C VAL A 53 2.23 -4.89 -8.34
N VAL A 54 1.42 -3.84 -8.28
CA VAL A 54 1.45 -2.72 -9.22
C VAL A 54 1.88 -1.46 -8.48
N LEU A 55 2.88 -0.77 -9.02
CA LEU A 55 3.39 0.48 -8.49
C LEU A 55 2.97 1.63 -9.40
N PHE A 56 2.58 2.73 -8.76
CA PHE A 56 2.27 3.99 -9.40
C PHE A 56 3.21 5.06 -8.87
N GLU A 57 3.61 5.98 -9.75
CA GLU A 57 4.45 7.13 -9.42
C GLU A 57 3.64 8.40 -9.60
N ARG A 58 3.83 9.37 -8.72
CA ARG A 58 3.19 10.67 -8.80
C ARG A 58 3.58 11.38 -10.10
N ASN A 59 2.59 12.00 -10.73
CA ASN A 59 2.79 12.76 -11.94
C ASN A 59 3.06 14.24 -11.62
N GLU A 60 4.34 14.62 -11.58
CA GLU A 60 4.76 16.00 -11.29
C GLU A 60 4.29 17.02 -12.34
N THR A 61 3.97 16.58 -13.56
CA THR A 61 3.60 17.51 -14.64
C THR A 61 2.18 18.06 -14.51
N LYS A 62 1.34 17.44 -13.68
CA LYS A 62 -0.06 17.84 -13.51
C LYS A 62 -0.25 18.58 -12.19
N LYS A 63 -1.08 19.63 -12.23
CA LYS A 63 -1.53 20.33 -11.03
C LYS A 63 -2.52 19.45 -10.27
N GLY A 64 -2.04 18.74 -9.25
CA GLY A 64 -2.83 17.89 -8.37
C GLY A 64 -2.13 16.58 -8.01
N CYS A 65 -2.69 15.82 -7.08
CA CYS A 65 -2.19 14.51 -6.70
C CYS A 65 -2.73 13.44 -7.67
N GLU A 66 -2.16 13.39 -8.87
CA GLU A 66 -2.42 12.33 -9.86
C GLU A 66 -1.21 11.40 -9.95
N TYR A 67 -1.47 10.11 -10.20
CA TYR A 67 -0.45 9.09 -10.35
C TYR A 67 -0.46 8.53 -11.77
N LYS A 68 0.67 7.99 -12.22
CA LYS A 68 0.82 7.25 -13.46
C LYS A 68 1.36 5.85 -13.13
N PHE A 69 1.05 4.89 -13.99
CA PHE A 69 1.64 3.56 -13.90
C PHE A 69 3.17 3.67 -13.93
N TYR A 70 3.84 3.02 -12.97
CA TYR A 70 5.30 2.98 -12.87
C TYR A 70 5.83 1.62 -13.30
N THR A 71 5.39 0.54 -12.65
CA THR A 71 5.76 -0.84 -13.02
C THR A 71 4.79 -1.85 -12.39
N GLU A 72 4.80 -3.08 -12.89
CA GLU A 72 4.10 -4.22 -12.29
C GLU A 72 5.01 -5.46 -12.29
N PHE A 73 4.81 -6.34 -11.32
CA PHE A 73 5.50 -7.62 -11.24
C PHE A 73 4.68 -8.67 -10.49
N GLN A 74 4.91 -9.94 -10.83
CA GLN A 74 4.36 -11.08 -10.10
C GLN A 74 5.14 -11.24 -8.78
N SER A 75 4.47 -11.02 -7.65
CA SER A 75 5.10 -11.13 -6.34
C SER A 75 5.02 -12.56 -5.78
N HIS A 76 3.83 -13.14 -5.81
CA HIS A 76 3.55 -14.48 -5.29
C HIS A 76 2.87 -15.31 -6.35
N GLU A 77 3.11 -16.61 -6.34
CA GLU A 77 2.45 -17.58 -7.20
C GLU A 77 1.74 -18.60 -6.29
N PRO A 78 0.68 -19.29 -6.77
CA PRO A 78 0.02 -20.29 -5.96
C PRO A 78 1.01 -21.39 -5.57
N GLU A 79 1.07 -21.71 -4.29
CA GLU A 79 1.95 -22.73 -3.73
C GLU A 79 1.11 -23.81 -3.05
N PHE A 80 1.64 -25.02 -2.91
CA PHE A 80 0.95 -26.11 -2.22
C PHE A 80 1.89 -26.79 -1.21
N ASP A 81 1.51 -26.80 0.05
CA ASP A 81 2.19 -27.54 1.10
C ASP A 81 1.68 -28.99 1.10
N TYR A 82 2.44 -29.89 0.45
CA TYR A 82 2.10 -31.31 0.36
C TYR A 82 2.08 -32.03 1.70
N LEU A 83 2.83 -31.56 2.69
CA LEU A 83 2.90 -32.22 4.01
C LEU A 83 1.65 -31.89 4.84
N LYS A 84 1.15 -30.66 4.70
CA LYS A 84 -0.08 -30.21 5.38
C LYS A 84 -1.34 -30.36 4.54
N SER A 85 -1.20 -30.76 3.27
CA SER A 85 -2.27 -30.73 2.27
C SER A 85 -2.96 -29.35 2.22
N LEU A 86 -2.17 -28.29 2.23
CA LEU A 86 -2.67 -26.92 2.32
C LEU A 86 -2.30 -26.13 1.06
N GLU A 87 -3.31 -25.59 0.38
CA GLU A 87 -3.12 -24.62 -0.68
C GLU A 87 -2.75 -23.26 -0.08
N ILE A 88 -1.71 -22.64 -0.62
CA ILE A 88 -1.24 -21.32 -0.25
C ILE A 88 -1.58 -20.39 -1.40
N GLU A 89 -2.60 -19.56 -1.20
CA GLU A 89 -3.03 -18.57 -2.19
C GLU A 89 -1.89 -17.57 -2.49
N GLU A 90 -1.83 -17.13 -3.74
CA GLU A 90 -0.93 -16.06 -4.17
C GLU A 90 -1.37 -14.67 -3.72
N LYS A 91 -2.59 -14.54 -3.18
CA LYS A 91 -3.19 -13.26 -2.77
C LYS A 91 -2.24 -12.43 -1.89
N ILE A 92 -2.04 -11.18 -2.28
CA ILE A 92 -1.25 -10.23 -1.48
C ILE A 92 -2.10 -9.71 -0.33
N ASN A 93 -1.71 -10.02 0.91
CA ASN A 93 -2.42 -9.59 2.11
C ASN A 93 -2.03 -8.18 2.55
N LYS A 94 -0.72 -7.87 2.57
CA LYS A 94 -0.19 -6.57 3.00
C LYS A 94 1.05 -6.21 2.19
N ILE A 95 1.25 -4.90 2.00
CA ILE A 95 2.47 -4.31 1.45
C ILE A 95 2.97 -3.27 2.45
N ARG A 96 4.29 -3.26 2.71
CA ARG A 96 4.94 -2.20 3.51
C ARG A 96 6.19 -1.71 2.81
N TRP A 97 6.26 -0.41 2.57
CA TRP A 97 7.45 0.22 2.00
C TRP A 97 8.57 0.26 3.02
N CYS A 98 9.78 -0.10 2.64
CA CYS A 98 10.97 0.17 3.45
C CYS A 98 11.44 1.60 3.22
N LYS A 99 12.11 2.19 4.22
CA LYS A 99 12.73 3.50 4.06
C LYS A 99 13.78 3.45 2.95
N ARG A 100 13.67 4.37 2.00
CA ARG A 100 14.57 4.44 0.84
C ARG A 100 15.99 4.83 1.28
N GLN A 101 16.98 3.98 0.97
CA GLN A 101 18.39 4.20 1.30
C GLN A 101 19.22 4.69 0.10
N ASN A 102 18.75 4.43 -1.12
CA ASN A 102 19.43 4.79 -2.37
C ASN A 102 18.39 5.01 -3.47
N ALA A 103 18.82 5.10 -4.73
CA ALA A 103 17.90 5.30 -5.86
C ALA A 103 16.90 4.14 -6.05
N ALA A 104 17.14 2.95 -5.49
CA ALA A 104 16.20 1.85 -5.53
C ALA A 104 15.14 1.96 -4.44
N HIS A 105 13.94 1.52 -4.78
CA HIS A 105 12.83 1.32 -3.86
C HIS A 105 12.87 -0.08 -3.28
N PHE A 106 12.43 -0.20 -2.03
CA PHE A 106 12.33 -1.46 -1.33
C PHE A 106 10.96 -1.57 -0.68
N LEU A 107 10.31 -2.72 -0.84
CA LEU A 107 9.03 -3.00 -0.19
C LEU A 107 8.93 -4.47 0.18
N LEU A 108 8.25 -4.74 1.28
CA LEU A 108 7.82 -6.06 1.70
C LEU A 108 6.42 -6.32 1.16
N SER A 109 6.22 -7.50 0.59
CA SER A 109 4.89 -8.04 0.27
C SER A 109 4.72 -9.39 0.95
N THR A 110 3.50 -9.69 1.40
CA THR A 110 3.19 -10.98 2.04
C THR A 110 1.90 -11.58 1.51
N ASN A 111 1.87 -12.90 1.43
CA ASN A 111 0.64 -13.68 1.41
C ASN A 111 0.45 -14.34 2.79
N ASP A 112 -0.30 -15.43 2.87
CA ASP A 112 -0.60 -16.13 4.12
C ASP A 112 0.60 -16.78 4.81
N LYS A 113 1.69 -17.09 4.10
CA LYS A 113 2.80 -17.90 4.63
C LYS A 113 4.19 -17.33 4.36
N THR A 114 4.34 -16.51 3.33
CA THR A 114 5.64 -16.10 2.81
C THR A 114 5.70 -14.59 2.63
N ILE A 115 6.77 -13.98 3.14
CA ILE A 115 7.07 -12.55 2.96
C ILE A 115 8.23 -12.43 1.96
N LYS A 116 8.16 -11.47 1.04
CA LYS A 116 9.22 -11.21 0.07
C LYS A 116 9.68 -9.75 0.15
N LEU A 117 10.99 -9.53 0.21
CA LEU A 117 11.60 -8.21 0.06
C LEU A 117 11.92 -7.97 -1.41
N TRP A 118 11.25 -7.00 -2.00
CA TRP A 118 11.46 -6.60 -3.38
C TRP A 118 12.39 -5.40 -3.47
N LYS A 119 13.23 -5.38 -4.50
CA LYS A 119 14.00 -4.22 -4.92
C LYS A 119 13.51 -3.77 -6.29
N VAL A 120 13.01 -2.55 -6.38
CA VAL A 120 12.57 -1.93 -7.63
C VAL A 120 13.51 -0.79 -7.98
N PHE A 121 14.09 -0.82 -9.18
CA PHE A 121 15.10 0.16 -9.57
C PHE A 121 15.13 0.37 -11.08
N GLU A 122 15.62 1.55 -11.48
CA GLU A 122 15.90 1.85 -12.87
C GLU A 122 17.21 1.18 -13.30
N LYS A 123 17.13 0.35 -14.33
CA LYS A 123 18.25 -0.35 -14.94
C LYS A 123 18.53 0.24 -16.31
N SER A 124 19.64 0.95 -16.43
CA SER A 124 20.17 1.37 -17.73
C SER A 124 20.67 0.15 -18.51
N LEU A 125 19.97 -0.18 -19.59
CA LEU A 125 20.38 -1.17 -20.55
C LEU A 125 21.53 -0.60 -21.37
N LYS A 126 22.70 -1.24 -21.22
CA LYS A 126 23.85 -0.97 -22.07
C LYS A 126 24.07 -2.15 -23.00
N VAL A 127 24.22 -1.87 -24.28
CA VAL A 127 24.49 -2.87 -25.30
C VAL A 127 25.98 -2.84 -25.63
N VAL A 128 26.55 -4.00 -25.94
CA VAL A 128 27.94 -4.10 -26.37
C VAL A 128 28.04 -3.51 -27.77
N ALA A 129 28.68 -2.34 -27.88
CA ALA A 129 28.90 -1.65 -29.14
C ALA A 129 30.14 -2.16 -29.87
N GLU A 130 31.16 -2.59 -29.13
CA GLU A 130 32.40 -3.13 -29.70
C GLU A 130 32.82 -4.39 -28.94
N ASN A 131 33.02 -5.49 -29.65
CA ASN A 131 33.72 -6.67 -29.15
C ASN A 131 34.62 -7.27 -30.25
N ASN A 132 35.40 -8.30 -29.91
CA ASN A 132 36.29 -8.95 -30.89
C ASN A 132 35.53 -9.63 -32.05
N GLY A 133 34.27 -10.03 -31.83
CA GLY A 133 33.42 -10.67 -32.84
C GLY A 133 32.85 -9.68 -33.88
N SER A 134 32.53 -8.45 -33.48
CA SER A 134 32.02 -7.41 -34.39
C SER A 134 33.08 -6.92 -35.39
N ALA A 135 34.36 -7.00 -35.03
CA ALA A 135 35.47 -6.71 -35.95
C ALA A 135 35.72 -7.85 -36.95
N ALA A 136 35.54 -9.11 -36.53
CA ALA A 136 35.68 -10.27 -37.41
C ALA A 136 34.55 -10.37 -38.46
N ALA A 137 33.33 -9.96 -38.10
CA ALA A 137 32.16 -10.02 -38.99
C ALA A 137 32.10 -8.88 -40.03
N SER A 138 32.76 -7.74 -39.78
CA SER A 138 32.73 -6.57 -40.67
C SER A 138 33.78 -6.60 -41.77
N GLY A 139 34.63 -7.64 -41.85
CA GLY A 139 35.71 -7.75 -42.85
C GLY A 139 36.74 -6.62 -42.77
N ALA A 140 36.67 -5.79 -41.73
CA ALA A 140 37.56 -4.66 -41.53
C ALA A 140 38.94 -5.19 -41.12
N THR A 141 39.98 -4.68 -41.78
CA THR A 141 41.36 -4.93 -41.34
C THR A 141 41.51 -4.49 -39.88
N PRO A 142 42.17 -5.30 -39.03
CA PRO A 142 42.38 -4.89 -37.65
C PRO A 142 43.16 -3.56 -37.65
N PRO A 143 42.65 -2.50 -37.00
CA PRO A 143 43.39 -1.25 -36.92
C PRO A 143 44.68 -1.47 -36.14
N SER A 144 45.72 -0.71 -36.52
CA SER A 144 47.04 -0.72 -35.90
C SER A 144 46.94 -0.54 -34.39
N PRO A 145 47.84 -1.16 -33.60
CA PRO A 145 47.82 -1.03 -32.14
C PRO A 145 47.87 0.46 -31.72
N PRO A 146 47.23 0.84 -30.60
CA PRO A 146 47.36 2.19 -30.07
C PRO A 146 48.84 2.50 -29.80
N ALA A 147 49.30 3.70 -30.17
CA ALA A 147 50.70 4.13 -30.06
C ALA A 147 51.28 4.06 -28.64
N ALA A 148 50.46 3.80 -27.61
CA ALA A 148 50.89 3.59 -26.24
C ALA A 148 51.60 2.25 -25.99
N LEU A 149 51.47 1.25 -26.89
CA LEU A 149 52.18 -0.04 -26.78
C LEU A 149 53.51 -0.09 -27.56
N THR A 150 53.85 0.98 -28.28
CA THR A 150 55.13 1.08 -29.02
C THR A 150 56.18 1.91 -28.30
N GLN A 151 55.87 2.48 -27.13
CA GLN A 151 56.83 3.21 -26.31
C GLN A 151 57.40 2.30 -25.21
N PRO A 152 58.73 2.23 -25.05
CA PRO A 152 59.33 1.51 -23.93
C PRO A 152 58.88 2.13 -22.61
N ILE A 153 58.35 1.33 -21.70
CA ILE A 153 58.08 1.76 -20.31
C ILE A 153 59.45 1.94 -19.62
N PRO A 154 59.81 3.14 -19.12
CA PRO A 154 61.07 3.34 -18.42
C PRO A 154 61.11 2.49 -17.14
N GLY A 155 62.07 1.56 -17.04
CA GLY A 155 62.32 0.77 -15.83
C GLY A 155 62.00 -0.72 -15.89
N LEU A 156 61.53 -1.26 -17.02
CA LEU A 156 61.48 -2.72 -17.26
C LEU A 156 62.54 -3.13 -18.30
N PRO A 157 63.30 -4.23 -18.07
CA PRO A 157 64.20 -4.76 -19.09
C PRO A 157 63.36 -5.19 -20.31
N SER A 158 63.82 -4.78 -21.48
CA SER A 158 63.20 -5.02 -22.78
C SER A 158 62.78 -6.47 -22.97
N SER A 159 61.49 -6.78 -22.78
CA SER A 159 60.90 -7.97 -23.39
C SER A 159 60.69 -7.64 -24.86
N SER A 160 61.75 -7.83 -25.66
CA SER A 160 61.64 -7.94 -27.11
C SER A 160 60.55 -8.97 -27.41
N PHE A 161 59.40 -8.54 -27.91
CA PHE A 161 58.48 -9.44 -28.59
C PHE A 161 59.28 -10.07 -29.74
N PRO A 162 59.35 -11.40 -29.86
CA PRO A 162 60.15 -12.03 -30.89
C PRO A 162 59.62 -11.59 -32.26
N SER A 163 60.46 -10.88 -33.00
CA SER A 163 60.30 -10.68 -34.43
C SER A 163 60.22 -12.05 -35.09
N SER A 164 59.08 -12.34 -35.72
CA SER A 164 58.86 -13.58 -36.44
C SER A 164 59.93 -13.76 -37.53
N PRO A 165 60.44 -14.99 -37.75
CA PRO A 165 61.40 -15.23 -38.82
C PRO A 165 60.71 -15.06 -40.17
N SER A 166 61.38 -14.37 -41.08
CA SER A 166 60.98 -14.25 -42.49
C SER A 166 61.05 -15.62 -43.16
N ILE A 167 59.90 -16.19 -43.50
CA ILE A 167 59.80 -17.33 -44.42
C ILE A 167 59.25 -16.81 -45.75
N ASN A 168 60.08 -16.92 -46.79
CA ASN A 168 59.69 -16.77 -48.18
C ASN A 168 58.60 -17.80 -48.53
N GLY A 169 57.48 -17.33 -49.07
CA GLY A 169 56.51 -18.16 -49.78
C GLY A 169 55.23 -18.49 -49.00
N SER A 170 54.10 -18.06 -49.57
CA SER A 170 52.70 -18.41 -49.26
C SER A 170 52.07 -17.83 -47.98
N SER A 171 51.01 -17.03 -48.19
CA SER A 171 49.99 -16.57 -47.24
C SER A 171 50.45 -16.11 -45.86
N THR A 172 50.57 -14.79 -45.67
CA THR A 172 50.64 -14.14 -44.35
C THR A 172 49.56 -14.68 -43.41
N PRO A 173 49.89 -15.33 -42.28
CA PRO A 173 48.91 -15.60 -41.26
C PRO A 173 48.61 -14.26 -40.58
N SER A 174 47.35 -13.84 -40.70
CA SER A 174 46.70 -12.74 -40.02
C SER A 174 47.28 -12.47 -38.62
N GLY A 175 47.63 -11.21 -38.36
CA GLY A 175 48.23 -10.75 -37.10
C GLY A 175 47.45 -11.19 -35.85
N VAL A 176 48.21 -11.33 -34.75
CA VAL A 176 47.70 -11.74 -33.44
C VAL A 176 46.44 -10.91 -33.09
N PRO A 177 45.28 -11.54 -32.85
CA PRO A 177 44.06 -10.79 -32.58
C PRO A 177 44.22 -10.06 -31.24
N TYR A 178 44.34 -8.73 -31.29
CA TYR A 178 44.32 -7.90 -30.09
C TYR A 178 42.96 -8.04 -29.41
N LEU A 179 42.96 -8.43 -28.14
CA LEU A 179 41.74 -8.50 -27.35
C LEU A 179 41.26 -7.08 -27.03
N ARG A 180 40.09 -6.71 -27.56
CA ARG A 180 39.35 -5.51 -27.13
C ARG A 180 38.52 -5.84 -25.90
N LEU A 181 38.54 -4.91 -24.94
CA LEU A 181 37.56 -4.91 -23.87
C LEU A 181 36.20 -4.46 -24.44
N PRO A 182 35.10 -5.15 -24.09
CA PRO A 182 33.77 -4.76 -24.53
C PRO A 182 33.46 -3.31 -24.16
N ARG A 183 33.13 -2.48 -25.16
CA ARG A 183 32.61 -1.13 -24.91
C ARG A 183 31.10 -1.16 -24.88
N MET A 184 30.55 -0.61 -23.81
CA MET A 184 29.11 -0.54 -23.57
C MET A 184 28.58 0.85 -23.97
N THR A 185 27.58 0.90 -24.85
CA THR A 185 26.83 2.13 -25.15
C THR A 185 25.49 2.10 -24.44
N TYR A 186 25.04 3.25 -23.95
CA TYR A 186 23.70 3.41 -23.39
C TYR A 186 22.66 3.20 -24.50
N HIS A 187 21.62 2.42 -24.22
CA HIS A 187 20.53 2.18 -25.14
C HIS A 187 19.22 2.71 -24.58
N ASP A 188 18.78 2.18 -23.44
CA ASP A 188 17.50 2.54 -22.84
C ASP A 188 17.52 2.34 -21.32
N THR A 189 16.51 2.84 -20.60
CA THR A 189 16.33 2.58 -19.16
C THR A 189 15.00 1.88 -18.93
N ILE A 190 15.04 0.74 -18.23
CA ILE A 190 13.86 -0.01 -17.84
C ILE A 190 13.71 -0.03 -16.33
N VAL A 191 12.48 -0.07 -15.81
CA VAL A 191 12.24 -0.35 -14.40
C VAL A 191 12.25 -1.85 -14.20
N ALA A 192 13.13 -2.35 -13.33
CA ALA A 192 13.23 -3.75 -12.97
C ALA A 192 12.81 -3.96 -11.51
N ALA A 193 12.02 -4.98 -11.26
CA ALA A 193 11.67 -5.47 -9.93
C ALA A 193 12.29 -6.85 -9.72
N VAL A 194 13.05 -7.03 -8.65
CA VAL A 194 13.68 -8.32 -8.32
C VAL A 194 13.43 -8.70 -6.86
N PRO A 195 13.11 -9.96 -6.56
CA PRO A 195 13.02 -10.43 -5.18
C PRO A 195 14.44 -10.52 -4.62
N ARG A 196 14.76 -9.73 -3.60
CA ARG A 196 16.05 -9.83 -2.90
C ARG A 196 16.08 -10.95 -1.90
N LYS A 197 14.98 -11.13 -1.15
CA LYS A 197 14.86 -12.09 -0.07
C LYS A 197 13.45 -12.65 0.02
N VAL A 198 13.39 -13.90 0.45
CA VAL A 198 12.15 -14.63 0.73
C VAL A 198 12.25 -15.12 2.17
N TYR A 199 11.33 -14.69 3.01
CA TYR A 199 11.21 -15.07 4.41
C TYR A 199 10.03 -16.02 4.52
N ALA A 200 10.31 -17.30 4.70
CA ALA A 200 9.32 -18.37 4.65
C ALA A 200 9.46 -19.30 5.85
N ASN A 201 8.49 -20.20 6.03
CA ASN A 201 8.53 -21.31 7.00
C ASN A 201 8.64 -20.91 8.49
N ALA A 202 8.30 -19.68 8.86
CA ALA A 202 8.27 -19.22 10.25
C ALA A 202 6.87 -19.15 10.87
N HIS A 203 5.83 -19.15 10.03
CA HIS A 203 4.44 -19.03 10.47
C HIS A 203 3.69 -20.35 10.28
N ALA A 204 3.02 -20.79 11.34
CA ALA A 204 2.13 -21.94 11.29
C ALA A 204 0.74 -21.53 10.79
N TYR A 205 0.28 -20.32 11.15
CA TYR A 205 -1.04 -19.77 10.84
C TYR A 205 -0.96 -18.70 9.74
N HIS A 206 -2.06 -18.02 9.43
CA HIS A 206 -2.10 -17.05 8.34
C HIS A 206 -1.47 -15.72 8.78
N ILE A 207 -0.51 -15.21 8.00
CA ILE A 207 0.09 -13.89 8.28
C ILE A 207 -0.97 -12.81 8.05
N ASN A 208 -1.34 -12.12 9.12
CA ASN A 208 -2.30 -11.01 9.10
C ASN A 208 -1.61 -9.63 9.05
N SER A 209 -0.37 -9.52 9.53
CA SER A 209 0.33 -8.24 9.64
C SER A 209 1.82 -8.35 9.30
N ILE A 210 2.33 -7.28 8.69
CA ILE A 210 3.75 -6.97 8.60
C ILE A 210 3.95 -5.48 8.96
N SER A 211 5.02 -5.18 9.68
CA SER A 211 5.35 -3.81 10.08
C SER A 211 6.86 -3.64 10.19
N ILE A 212 7.38 -2.54 9.68
CA ILE A 212 8.81 -2.24 9.65
C ILE A 212 9.17 -1.44 10.90
N ASN A 213 10.29 -1.79 11.53
CA ASN A 213 10.74 -1.10 12.71
C ASN A 213 11.39 0.25 12.33
N SER A 214 11.31 1.22 13.24
CA SER A 214 11.92 2.54 13.11
C SER A 214 13.46 2.51 13.08
N ASP A 215 14.08 1.39 13.48
CA ASP A 215 15.53 1.15 13.37
C ASP A 215 16.02 1.04 11.91
N GLY A 216 15.13 0.75 10.95
CA GLY A 216 15.46 0.58 9.54
C GLY A 216 16.21 -0.71 9.20
N GLU A 217 16.34 -1.64 10.15
CA GLU A 217 17.04 -2.92 10.01
C GLU A 217 16.13 -4.12 10.25
N THR A 218 15.16 -3.99 11.16
CA THR A 218 14.25 -5.06 11.53
C THR A 218 12.83 -4.79 11.07
N TYR A 219 12.03 -5.86 11.00
CA TYR A 219 10.60 -5.79 10.79
C TYR A 219 9.95 -6.97 11.51
N MET A 220 8.64 -6.90 11.76
CA MET A 220 7.89 -7.99 12.35
C MET A 220 6.82 -8.50 11.42
N SER A 221 6.44 -9.76 11.62
CA SER A 221 5.26 -10.35 11.04
C SER A 221 4.45 -11.06 12.11
N ALA A 222 3.13 -10.93 12.02
CA ALA A 222 2.20 -11.56 12.95
C ALA A 222 1.30 -12.54 12.19
N ASP A 223 1.09 -13.71 12.79
CA ASP A 223 -0.02 -14.61 12.46
C ASP A 223 -1.06 -14.60 13.59
N ASP A 224 -1.99 -15.56 13.56
CA ASP A 224 -3.09 -15.63 14.52
C ASP A 224 -2.64 -15.87 15.98
N LEU A 225 -1.44 -16.41 16.22
CA LEU A 225 -0.97 -16.75 17.58
C LEU A 225 0.44 -16.24 17.90
N ARG A 226 1.21 -15.81 16.90
CA ARG A 226 2.63 -15.49 17.04
C ARG A 226 3.02 -14.19 16.36
N VAL A 227 3.99 -13.51 16.95
CA VAL A 227 4.73 -12.42 16.32
C VAL A 227 6.20 -12.80 16.22
N ASN A 228 6.74 -12.72 15.01
CA ASN A 228 8.14 -12.99 14.71
C ASN A 228 8.86 -11.70 14.31
N LEU A 229 10.03 -11.49 14.88
CA LEU A 229 10.97 -10.43 14.53
C LEU A 229 12.00 -10.95 13.52
N TRP A 230 12.26 -10.15 12.50
CA TRP A 230 13.15 -10.46 11.39
C TRP A 230 14.16 -9.36 11.19
N ASN A 231 15.33 -9.72 10.68
CA ASN A 231 16.28 -8.75 10.14
C ASN A 231 16.13 -8.71 8.61
N LEU A 232 16.04 -7.51 8.02
CA LEU A 232 15.89 -7.33 6.57
C LEU A 232 17.04 -7.93 5.75
N ASN A 233 18.17 -8.25 6.38
CA ASN A 233 19.33 -8.87 5.74
C ASN A 233 19.45 -10.37 6.00
N ILE A 234 18.62 -10.98 6.85
CA ILE A 234 18.70 -12.40 7.23
C ILE A 234 17.34 -13.05 6.98
N SER A 235 17.28 -14.03 6.07
CA SER A 235 16.01 -14.59 5.58
C SER A 235 15.71 -16.02 6.05
N ASP A 236 16.71 -16.68 6.62
CA ASP A 236 16.68 -18.06 7.11
C ASP A 236 16.44 -18.15 8.62
N GLN A 237 16.37 -17.02 9.32
CA GLN A 237 16.17 -16.96 10.77
C GLN A 237 15.17 -15.87 11.12
N SER A 238 14.31 -16.17 12.09
CA SER A 238 13.44 -15.22 12.78
C SER A 238 13.48 -15.50 14.27
N PHE A 239 13.19 -14.48 15.06
CA PHE A 239 13.06 -14.62 16.51
C PHE A 239 11.60 -14.44 16.89
N ASN A 240 11.00 -15.45 17.51
CA ASN A 240 9.64 -15.34 18.00
C ASN A 240 9.63 -14.47 19.27
N ILE A 241 8.97 -13.30 19.19
CA ILE A 241 8.90 -12.33 20.28
C ILE A 241 7.60 -12.42 21.07
N LEU A 242 6.54 -12.99 20.49
CA LEU A 242 5.27 -13.23 21.16
C LEU A 242 4.73 -14.59 20.69
N ASP A 243 4.30 -15.42 21.64
CA ASP A 243 3.58 -16.68 21.39
C ASP A 243 2.42 -16.77 22.40
N ILE A 244 1.20 -16.56 21.93
CA ILE A 244 -0.01 -16.71 22.75
C ILE A 244 -0.66 -18.09 22.56
N LYS A 245 0.02 -19.01 21.87
CA LYS A 245 -0.49 -20.36 21.64
C LYS A 245 -0.71 -21.08 22.97
N PRO A 246 -1.94 -21.53 23.28
CA PRO A 246 -2.19 -22.30 24.49
C PRO A 246 -1.52 -23.67 24.42
N VAL A 247 -1.27 -24.27 25.58
CA VAL A 247 -0.72 -25.63 25.66
C VAL A 247 -1.69 -26.64 25.03
N ASN A 248 -2.99 -26.50 25.32
CA ASN A 248 -4.06 -27.22 24.66
C ASN A 248 -4.77 -26.29 23.66
N MET A 249 -4.80 -26.68 22.37
CA MET A 249 -5.48 -25.91 21.32
C MET A 249 -7.00 -25.82 21.54
N GLU A 250 -7.60 -26.71 22.33
CA GLU A 250 -9.01 -26.64 22.70
C GLU A 250 -9.31 -25.48 23.65
N GLU A 251 -8.31 -24.97 24.38
CA GLU A 251 -8.41 -23.82 25.28
C GLU A 251 -8.16 -22.49 24.57
N LEU A 252 -8.09 -22.49 23.24
CA LEU A 252 -7.88 -21.27 22.46
C LEU A 252 -9.09 -20.35 22.59
N THR A 253 -8.89 -19.21 23.26
CA THR A 253 -9.94 -18.20 23.43
C THR A 253 -9.61 -16.87 22.76
N GLU A 254 -8.36 -16.64 22.38
CA GLU A 254 -7.89 -15.36 21.87
C GLU A 254 -6.92 -15.56 20.71
N VAL A 255 -7.09 -14.78 19.63
CA VAL A 255 -6.16 -14.72 18.50
C VAL A 255 -5.69 -13.29 18.24
N ILE A 256 -4.49 -13.14 17.72
CA ILE A 256 -3.93 -11.88 17.25
C ILE A 256 -4.58 -11.52 15.91
N THR A 257 -5.09 -10.30 15.80
CA THR A 257 -5.81 -9.86 14.60
C THR A 257 -5.05 -8.84 13.77
N ALA A 258 -4.27 -7.98 14.42
CA ALA A 258 -3.38 -7.03 13.77
C ALA A 258 -2.18 -6.71 14.69
N ALA A 259 -1.06 -6.31 14.10
CA ALA A 259 0.11 -5.85 14.86
C ALA A 259 0.87 -4.75 14.10
N GLU A 260 1.34 -3.73 14.82
CA GLU A 260 2.12 -2.63 14.25
C GLU A 260 3.24 -2.16 15.19
N PHE A 261 4.41 -1.83 14.63
CA PHE A 261 5.50 -1.19 15.35
C PHE A 261 5.16 0.28 15.62
N HIS A 262 5.63 0.79 16.75
CA HIS A 262 5.56 2.21 17.02
C HIS A 262 6.42 2.98 16.00
N PRO A 263 5.93 4.10 15.42
CA PRO A 263 6.58 4.78 14.29
C PRO A 263 7.93 5.42 14.64
N VAL A 264 8.14 5.75 15.92
CA VAL A 264 9.37 6.40 16.43
C VAL A 264 10.20 5.52 17.37
N SER A 265 9.57 4.92 18.39
CA SER A 265 10.22 4.07 19.39
C SER A 265 10.46 2.64 18.88
N CYS A 266 11.72 2.27 18.66
CA CYS A 266 12.09 0.99 18.06
C CYS A 266 11.83 -0.26 18.92
N ASN A 267 11.54 -0.06 20.21
CA ASN A 267 11.29 -1.13 21.18
C ASN A 267 9.80 -1.38 21.43
N LEU A 268 8.92 -0.51 20.96
CA LEU A 268 7.48 -0.60 21.23
C LEU A 268 6.76 -1.15 20.00
N PHE A 269 5.87 -2.10 20.22
CA PHE A 269 4.86 -2.49 19.23
C PHE A 269 3.54 -2.74 19.93
N CYS A 270 2.44 -2.62 19.19
CA CYS A 270 1.15 -3.05 19.67
C CYS A 270 0.62 -4.20 18.83
N TYR A 271 -0.26 -4.99 19.44
CA TYR A 271 -1.05 -5.99 18.74
C TYR A 271 -2.47 -5.98 19.30
N SER A 272 -3.43 -6.22 18.43
CA SER A 272 -4.85 -6.32 18.79
C SER A 272 -5.32 -7.76 18.77
N SER A 273 -6.44 -8.03 19.42
CA SER A 273 -6.99 -9.38 19.50
C SER A 273 -8.46 -9.49 19.15
N SER A 274 -8.88 -10.74 18.95
CA SER A 274 -10.28 -11.11 18.69
C SER A 274 -11.23 -10.84 19.86
N LYS A 275 -10.71 -10.51 21.06
CA LYS A 275 -11.52 -10.17 22.25
C LYS A 275 -11.74 -8.66 22.43
N GLY A 276 -11.35 -7.83 21.47
CA GLY A 276 -11.53 -6.39 21.56
C GLY A 276 -10.48 -5.64 22.39
N THR A 277 -9.34 -6.29 22.68
CA THR A 277 -8.24 -5.66 23.41
C THR A 277 -7.12 -5.23 22.47
N VAL A 278 -6.46 -4.12 22.79
CA VAL A 278 -5.18 -3.74 22.18
C VAL A 278 -4.11 -3.78 23.25
N LYS A 279 -3.00 -4.46 22.98
CA LYS A 279 -1.91 -4.67 23.93
C LYS A 279 -0.65 -4.01 23.41
N LEU A 280 0.03 -3.26 24.26
CA LEU A 280 1.32 -2.64 23.97
C LEU A 280 2.44 -3.45 24.64
N ALA A 281 3.41 -3.85 23.86
CA ALA A 281 4.58 -4.60 24.32
C ALA A 281 5.85 -3.74 24.22
N ASP A 282 6.73 -3.89 25.21
CA ASP A 282 8.05 -3.27 25.23
C ASP A 282 9.16 -4.33 25.19
N MET A 283 9.87 -4.38 24.07
CA MET A 283 10.96 -5.33 23.81
C MET A 283 12.19 -5.12 24.71
N ARG A 284 12.25 -4.01 25.48
CA ARG A 284 13.32 -3.76 26.48
C ARG A 284 13.00 -4.34 27.84
N GLU A 285 11.72 -4.50 28.18
CA GLU A 285 11.33 -5.08 29.46
C GLU A 285 11.69 -6.57 29.49
N GLN A 286 11.37 -7.29 28.41
CA GLN A 286 11.63 -8.72 28.28
C GLN A 286 11.95 -9.09 26.82
N ALA A 287 12.86 -10.06 26.64
CA ALA A 287 13.19 -10.57 25.31
C ALA A 287 12.01 -11.30 24.66
N LEU A 288 11.22 -12.01 25.48
CA LEU A 288 9.93 -12.57 25.12
C LEU A 288 8.87 -11.61 25.67
N CYS A 289 8.04 -11.05 24.79
CA CYS A 289 6.99 -10.11 25.12
C CYS A 289 5.69 -10.83 25.54
N ASP A 290 5.81 -11.94 26.27
CA ASP A 290 4.70 -12.76 26.76
C ASP A 290 3.85 -12.01 27.80
N LYS A 291 4.48 -11.09 28.54
CA LYS A 291 3.79 -10.05 29.29
C LYS A 291 3.68 -8.77 28.45
N HIS A 292 2.48 -8.20 28.37
CA HIS A 292 2.27 -6.87 27.80
C HIS A 292 2.59 -5.79 28.84
N SER A 293 3.10 -4.65 28.38
CA SER A 293 3.38 -3.47 29.22
C SER A 293 2.08 -2.74 29.56
N LYS A 294 1.16 -2.61 28.59
CA LYS A 294 -0.17 -1.98 28.78
C LYS A 294 -1.26 -2.74 28.02
N VAL A 295 -2.49 -2.70 28.55
CA VAL A 295 -3.70 -3.21 27.89
C VAL A 295 -4.71 -2.07 27.78
N PHE A 296 -5.11 -1.80 26.55
CA PHE A 296 -6.19 -0.87 26.23
C PHE A 296 -7.47 -1.68 26.08
N GLU A 297 -8.33 -1.59 27.09
CA GLU A 297 -9.67 -2.15 27.07
C GLU A 297 -10.65 -1.18 27.73
N GLU A 298 -11.90 -1.26 27.33
CA GLU A 298 -12.99 -0.54 27.97
C GLU A 298 -13.86 -1.58 28.67
N GLU A 299 -14.03 -1.43 29.99
CA GLU A 299 -14.90 -2.32 30.76
C GLU A 299 -16.35 -2.17 30.28
N GLU A 300 -16.86 -3.18 29.58
CA GLU A 300 -18.27 -3.25 29.23
C GLU A 300 -19.09 -3.87 30.36
N ASP A 301 -20.20 -3.20 30.70
CA ASP A 301 -21.18 -3.72 31.65
C ASP A 301 -21.68 -5.11 31.18
N PRO A 302 -21.55 -6.16 32.01
CA PRO A 302 -22.01 -7.51 31.68
C PRO A 302 -23.47 -7.58 31.23
N SER A 303 -24.32 -6.65 31.67
CA SER A 303 -25.73 -6.57 31.25
C SER A 303 -25.92 -6.16 29.79
N ASN A 304 -24.94 -5.49 29.18
CA ASN A 304 -24.96 -5.09 27.77
C ASN A 304 -24.37 -6.16 26.83
N LYS A 305 -23.85 -7.27 27.37
CA LYS A 305 -23.26 -8.34 26.58
C LYS A 305 -24.35 -9.19 25.93
N SER A 306 -24.33 -9.22 24.60
CA SER A 306 -25.12 -10.12 23.76
C SER A 306 -24.25 -11.24 23.22
N PHE A 307 -24.86 -12.27 22.62
CA PHE A 307 -24.12 -13.29 21.85
C PHE A 307 -23.17 -12.68 20.82
N PHE A 308 -23.61 -11.61 20.15
CA PHE A 308 -22.80 -10.94 19.12
C PHE A 308 -21.69 -10.06 19.68
N SER A 309 -21.69 -9.73 20.98
CA SER A 309 -20.73 -8.79 21.57
C SER A 309 -19.29 -9.26 21.38
N GLU A 310 -19.00 -10.55 21.57
CA GLU A 310 -17.66 -11.08 21.35
C GLU A 310 -17.25 -11.00 19.88
N ILE A 311 -18.16 -11.35 18.96
CA ILE A 311 -17.92 -11.33 17.51
C ILE A 311 -17.61 -9.91 17.02
N ILE A 312 -18.43 -8.93 17.39
CA ILE A 312 -18.28 -7.55 16.93
C ILE A 312 -17.18 -6.79 17.67
N SER A 313 -16.78 -7.24 18.87
CA SER A 313 -15.67 -6.65 19.63
C SER A 313 -14.31 -6.95 19.02
N SER A 314 -14.20 -8.01 18.21
CA SER A 314 -12.96 -8.38 17.53
C SER A 314 -12.36 -7.18 16.77
N VAL A 315 -11.14 -6.79 17.16
CA VAL A 315 -10.44 -5.69 16.49
C VAL A 315 -9.96 -6.19 15.13
N SER A 316 -10.33 -5.49 14.07
CA SER A 316 -9.95 -5.83 12.69
C SER A 316 -8.65 -5.18 12.22
N ASP A 317 -8.30 -4.00 12.75
CA ASP A 317 -7.08 -3.28 12.41
C ASP A 317 -6.67 -2.34 13.55
N VAL A 318 -5.36 -2.08 13.65
CA VAL A 318 -4.76 -1.18 14.63
C VAL A 318 -3.69 -0.31 13.98
N LYS A 319 -3.72 0.99 14.28
CA LYS A 319 -2.77 1.97 13.74
C LYS A 319 -2.23 2.94 14.77
N PHE A 320 -0.93 3.18 14.76
CA PHE A 320 -0.37 4.33 15.46
C PHE A 320 -0.60 5.61 14.67
N SER A 321 -0.92 6.68 15.40
CA SER A 321 -0.76 8.04 14.90
C SER A 321 0.71 8.31 14.58
N ARG A 322 0.98 9.25 13.66
CA ARG A 322 2.33 9.48 13.14
C ARG A 322 3.35 9.93 14.20
N ASP A 323 2.90 10.69 15.19
CA ASP A 323 3.71 11.10 16.35
C ASP A 323 3.88 9.97 17.38
N GLY A 324 3.14 8.87 17.21
CA GLY A 324 3.11 7.73 18.11
C GLY A 324 2.34 7.99 19.41
N ARG A 325 1.59 9.09 19.55
CA ARG A 325 0.90 9.39 20.82
C ARG A 325 -0.41 8.62 20.99
N TYR A 326 -1.12 8.45 19.89
CA TYR A 326 -2.43 7.80 19.84
C TYR A 326 -2.40 6.48 19.08
N ILE A 327 -3.29 5.58 19.49
CA ILE A 327 -3.60 4.32 18.80
C ILE A 327 -5.03 4.41 18.29
N LEU A 328 -5.24 4.07 17.03
CA LEU A 328 -6.56 3.88 16.41
C LEU A 328 -6.82 2.39 16.32
N SER A 329 -7.99 1.95 16.78
CA SER A 329 -8.45 0.57 16.60
C SER A 329 -9.81 0.55 15.93
N ARG A 330 -10.02 -0.37 15.00
CA ARG A 330 -11.30 -0.59 14.32
C ARG A 330 -11.89 -1.93 14.73
N ASP A 331 -13.05 -1.92 15.38
CA ASP A 331 -13.90 -3.11 15.52
C ASP A 331 -15.00 -3.11 14.44
N TYR A 332 -15.93 -4.06 14.47
CA TYR A 332 -16.94 -4.14 13.40
C TYR A 332 -17.83 -2.89 13.33
N LEU A 333 -18.19 -2.30 14.49
CA LEU A 333 -19.15 -1.21 14.59
C LEU A 333 -18.52 0.17 14.80
N THR A 334 -17.33 0.22 15.40
CA THR A 334 -16.75 1.44 15.95
C THR A 334 -15.27 1.62 15.61
N LEU A 335 -14.87 2.89 15.54
CA LEU A 335 -13.47 3.32 15.63
C LEU A 335 -13.23 3.84 17.04
N ARG A 336 -12.11 3.46 17.64
CA ARG A 336 -11.69 3.95 18.97
C ARG A 336 -10.31 4.58 18.86
N ILE A 337 -10.17 5.78 19.42
CA ILE A 337 -8.91 6.51 19.50
C ILE A 337 -8.45 6.47 20.95
N TRP A 338 -7.31 5.85 21.19
CA TRP A 338 -6.68 5.68 22.51
C TRP A 338 -5.48 6.61 22.62
N ASP A 339 -5.27 7.19 23.80
CA ASP A 339 -3.99 7.81 24.15
C ASP A 339 -3.12 6.75 24.82
N ILE A 340 -1.86 6.60 24.41
CA ILE A 340 -0.95 5.60 25.00
C ILE A 340 -0.80 5.73 26.53
N ASN A 341 -1.08 6.91 27.08
CA ASN A 341 -1.04 7.17 28.52
C ASN A 341 -2.38 6.94 29.24
N MET A 342 -3.43 6.56 28.52
CA MET A 342 -4.77 6.33 29.06
C MET A 342 -5.32 4.99 28.56
N GLU A 343 -5.15 3.97 29.39
CA GLU A 343 -5.42 2.57 29.03
C GLU A 343 -6.84 2.09 29.35
N ASN A 344 -7.52 2.76 30.29
CA ASN A 344 -8.81 2.33 30.83
C ASN A 344 -10.03 2.72 29.99
N LYS A 345 -9.88 3.62 29.01
CA LYS A 345 -10.94 4.00 28.07
C LYS A 345 -10.36 4.75 26.87
N PRO A 346 -11.04 4.69 25.71
CA PRO A 346 -10.65 5.50 24.57
C PRO A 346 -10.89 6.99 24.87
N VAL A 347 -10.05 7.84 24.27
CA VAL A 347 -10.25 9.30 24.24
C VAL A 347 -11.49 9.64 23.42
N GLN A 348 -11.72 8.91 22.33
CA GLN A 348 -12.87 9.09 21.46
C GLN A 348 -13.35 7.76 20.89
N THR A 349 -14.66 7.55 20.89
CA THR A 349 -15.34 6.42 20.23
C THR A 349 -16.27 6.96 19.16
N ILE A 350 -16.18 6.40 17.95
CA ILE A 350 -16.94 6.81 16.77
C ILE A 350 -17.73 5.62 16.27
N ASN A 351 -19.05 5.76 16.19
CA ASN A 351 -19.94 4.70 15.72
C ASN A 351 -20.08 4.76 14.20
N VAL A 352 -19.43 3.84 13.49
CA VAL A 352 -19.44 3.79 12.01
C VAL A 352 -20.64 3.00 11.49
N HIS A 353 -20.94 1.84 12.10
CA HIS A 353 -21.98 0.93 11.63
C HIS A 353 -23.15 0.76 12.61
N ASP A 354 -23.49 1.79 13.39
CA ASP A 354 -24.57 1.69 14.39
C ASP A 354 -25.91 1.28 13.75
N HIS A 355 -26.16 1.74 12.52
CA HIS A 355 -27.32 1.40 11.70
C HIS A 355 -27.40 -0.08 11.29
N LEU A 356 -26.32 -0.86 11.46
CA LEU A 356 -26.29 -2.29 11.17
C LEU A 356 -26.63 -3.16 12.39
N ARG A 357 -26.78 -2.58 13.59
CA ARG A 357 -27.06 -3.35 14.82
C ARG A 357 -28.32 -4.21 14.74
N SER A 358 -29.36 -3.72 14.07
CA SER A 358 -30.60 -4.48 13.87
C SER A 358 -30.48 -5.61 12.83
N LYS A 359 -29.41 -5.59 12.02
CA LYS A 359 -29.14 -6.55 10.94
C LYS A 359 -28.05 -7.57 11.29
N LEU A 360 -27.55 -7.60 12.54
CA LEU A 360 -26.43 -8.47 12.95
C LEU A 360 -26.69 -9.96 12.71
N CYS A 361 -27.93 -10.42 12.87
CA CYS A 361 -28.30 -11.80 12.57
C CYS A 361 -28.10 -12.13 11.08
N ASP A 362 -28.65 -11.30 10.19
CA ASP A 362 -28.51 -11.46 8.74
C ASP A 362 -27.04 -11.35 8.28
N LEU A 363 -26.27 -10.47 8.93
CA LEU A 363 -24.84 -10.28 8.65
C LEU A 363 -24.00 -11.47 9.10
N TYR A 364 -24.40 -12.14 10.18
CA TYR A 364 -23.77 -13.37 10.64
C TYR A 364 -24.07 -14.54 9.70
N GLU A 365 -25.32 -14.68 9.24
CA GLU A 365 -25.70 -15.74 8.29
C GLU A 365 -25.00 -15.63 6.93
N ASN A 366 -24.64 -14.42 6.51
CA ASN A 366 -23.95 -14.14 5.23
C ASN A 366 -22.44 -13.90 5.39
N ASP A 367 -21.85 -14.26 6.54
CA ASP A 367 -20.43 -14.06 6.89
C ASP A 367 -19.89 -12.60 6.84
N CYS A 368 -20.75 -11.63 6.54
CA CYS A 368 -20.37 -10.22 6.41
C CYS A 368 -19.93 -9.64 7.76
N ILE A 369 -20.41 -10.18 8.87
CA ILE A 369 -19.97 -9.77 10.21
C ILE A 369 -18.47 -10.01 10.46
N PHE A 370 -17.83 -10.88 9.68
CA PHE A 370 -16.40 -11.18 9.78
C PHE A 370 -15.52 -10.34 8.84
N ASP A 371 -16.12 -9.38 8.13
CA ASP A 371 -15.36 -8.45 7.28
C ASP A 371 -14.41 -7.59 8.11
N LYS A 372 -13.12 -7.60 7.72
CA LYS A 372 -12.05 -6.86 8.39
C LYS A 372 -11.84 -5.51 7.71
N PHE A 373 -12.45 -4.46 8.27
CA PHE A 373 -12.31 -3.09 7.78
C PHE A 373 -11.02 -2.45 8.31
N GLU A 374 -10.17 -1.95 7.42
CA GLU A 374 -8.97 -1.21 7.84
C GLU A 374 -9.31 0.22 8.28
N CYS A 375 -8.38 0.81 9.02
CA CYS A 375 -8.45 2.20 9.44
C CYS A 375 -7.10 2.88 9.26
N THR A 376 -7.09 4.20 9.14
CA THR A 376 -5.83 4.96 9.03
C THR A 376 -6.00 6.40 9.49
N PHE A 377 -4.92 6.97 10.02
CA PHE A 377 -4.85 8.40 10.32
C PHE A 377 -4.53 9.20 9.04
N SER A 378 -4.98 10.45 9.02
CA SER A 378 -4.45 11.45 8.07
C SER A 378 -2.97 11.75 8.34
N GLY A 379 -2.27 12.27 7.33
CA GLY A 379 -0.85 12.59 7.45
C GLY A 379 -0.48 13.60 8.55
N ASP A 380 -1.45 14.43 8.96
CA ASP A 380 -1.37 15.40 10.06
C ASP A 380 -1.94 14.88 11.40
N GLY A 381 -2.59 13.70 11.41
CA GLY A 381 -3.18 13.08 12.59
C GLY A 381 -4.53 13.67 13.06
N ASN A 382 -5.10 14.63 12.33
CA ASN A 382 -6.35 15.31 12.73
C ASN A 382 -7.62 14.61 12.25
N HIS A 383 -7.51 13.71 11.27
CA HIS A 383 -8.63 12.95 10.72
C HIS A 383 -8.33 11.45 10.75
N VAL A 384 -9.39 10.65 10.73
CA VAL A 384 -9.32 9.21 10.60
C VAL A 384 -10.22 8.74 9.47
N LEU A 385 -9.75 7.76 8.70
CA LEU A 385 -10.44 7.19 7.55
C LEU A 385 -10.76 5.72 7.83
N SER A 386 -11.98 5.31 7.50
CA SER A 386 -12.33 3.89 7.46
C SER A 386 -13.45 3.60 6.46
N GLY A 387 -13.44 2.39 5.92
CA GLY A 387 -14.44 1.95 4.95
C GLY A 387 -15.74 1.45 5.59
N SER A 388 -16.73 1.23 4.73
CA SER A 388 -18.05 0.69 5.04
C SER A 388 -18.57 -0.11 3.83
N TYR A 389 -19.83 -0.57 3.93
CA TYR A 389 -20.56 -1.23 2.85
C TYR A 389 -21.09 -0.25 1.81
N ASN A 390 -21.69 -0.78 0.74
CA ASN A 390 -22.16 -0.05 -0.43
C ASN A 390 -21.11 0.86 -1.09
N ASN A 391 -19.83 0.50 -1.00
CA ASN A 391 -18.66 1.31 -1.37
C ASN A 391 -18.57 2.66 -0.64
N TYR A 392 -19.22 2.81 0.51
CA TYR A 392 -19.05 3.99 1.35
C TYR A 392 -17.73 3.94 2.10
N PHE A 393 -17.20 5.11 2.39
CA PHE A 393 -16.12 5.29 3.34
C PHE A 393 -16.30 6.65 4.03
N HIS A 394 -15.79 6.72 5.24
CA HIS A 394 -16.02 7.82 6.16
C HIS A 394 -14.69 8.45 6.54
N ILE A 395 -14.68 9.78 6.56
CA ILE A 395 -13.58 10.57 7.11
C ILE A 395 -14.14 11.33 8.31
N TYR A 396 -13.67 10.95 9.49
CA TYR A 396 -14.00 11.64 10.72
C TYR A 396 -12.89 12.58 11.12
N ASP A 397 -13.23 13.71 11.72
CA ASP A 397 -12.27 14.46 12.52
C ASP A 397 -11.98 13.71 13.83
N ARG A 398 -10.84 14.00 14.44
CA ARG A 398 -10.41 13.34 15.67
C ARG A 398 -11.36 13.57 16.86
N GLU A 399 -12.07 14.70 16.88
CA GLU A 399 -13.07 15.03 17.91
C GLU A 399 -14.43 14.37 17.64
N ALA A 400 -14.58 13.65 16.52
CA ALA A 400 -15.83 13.05 16.07
C ALA A 400 -17.00 14.06 16.01
N SER A 401 -16.70 15.31 15.66
CA SER A 401 -17.69 16.35 15.43
C SER A 401 -18.27 16.30 14.02
N GLN A 402 -17.50 15.81 13.03
CA GLN A 402 -17.87 15.74 11.63
C GLN A 402 -17.65 14.33 11.06
N ASP A 403 -18.62 13.87 10.26
CA ASP A 403 -18.53 12.67 9.44
C ASP A 403 -18.65 13.06 7.96
N ILE A 404 -17.54 13.02 7.23
CA ILE A 404 -17.55 13.25 5.79
C ILE A 404 -17.72 11.89 5.10
N VAL A 405 -18.86 11.74 4.43
CA VAL A 405 -19.22 10.50 3.75
C VAL A 405 -18.97 10.61 2.26
N LEU A 406 -18.28 9.62 1.71
CA LEU A 406 -18.01 9.49 0.28
C LEU A 406 -18.35 8.10 -0.22
N GLN A 407 -18.62 7.99 -1.52
CA GLN A 407 -18.91 6.72 -2.18
C GLN A 407 -17.96 6.46 -3.36
N ALA A 408 -17.32 5.30 -3.36
CA ALA A 408 -16.41 4.85 -4.42
C ALA A 408 -17.15 4.07 -5.51
N ASP A 409 -17.88 4.78 -6.37
CA ASP A 409 -18.67 4.18 -7.44
C ASP A 409 -18.35 4.75 -8.83
N LYS A 410 -18.94 4.14 -9.87
CA LYS A 410 -18.78 4.63 -11.25
C LYS A 410 -19.52 5.95 -11.50
N SER A 411 -20.41 6.40 -10.61
CA SER A 411 -21.07 7.70 -10.75
C SER A 411 -20.13 8.85 -10.40
N ALA A 412 -19.09 8.61 -9.58
CA ALA A 412 -17.99 9.55 -9.33
C ALA A 412 -17.33 10.05 -10.64
N PHE A 413 -17.30 9.24 -11.70
CA PHE A 413 -16.79 9.65 -13.01
C PHE A 413 -17.61 10.75 -13.70
N LYS A 414 -18.92 10.80 -13.42
CA LYS A 414 -19.85 11.76 -14.05
C LYS A 414 -19.71 13.17 -13.47
N ALA A 415 -19.30 13.31 -12.21
CA ALA A 415 -19.08 14.59 -11.56
C ALA A 415 -18.02 15.45 -12.27
N LYS A 416 -16.99 14.83 -12.87
CA LYS A 416 -15.95 15.54 -13.65
C LYS A 416 -16.49 16.13 -14.98
N LYS A 417 -17.62 15.65 -15.50
CA LYS A 417 -18.15 16.05 -16.82
C LYS A 417 -19.07 17.29 -16.79
N ILE A 418 -19.48 17.74 -15.61
CA ILE A 418 -20.39 18.91 -15.46
C ILE A 418 -19.61 20.24 -15.44
N GLY A 419 -18.28 20.21 -15.18
CA GLY A 419 -17.41 21.41 -15.21
C GLY A 419 -16.77 21.74 -16.57
N GLY A 420 -17.13 21.01 -17.65
CA GLY A 420 -16.54 21.18 -18.98
C GLY A 420 -17.41 21.99 -19.92
N ASN A 421 -17.04 23.25 -20.13
CA ASN A 421 -17.49 24.22 -21.13
C ASN A 421 -18.32 23.63 -22.30
N LYS A 422 -19.64 23.88 -22.34
CA LYS A 422 -20.49 23.65 -23.53
C LYS A 422 -20.87 24.99 -24.16
N GLY A 423 -20.02 25.46 -25.07
CA GLY A 423 -20.39 26.40 -26.12
C GLY A 423 -20.60 25.63 -27.42
N GLY A 424 -21.84 25.44 -27.86
CA GLY A 424 -22.15 24.78 -29.13
C GLY A 424 -23.65 24.60 -29.35
N LYS A 425 -24.24 25.55 -30.08
CA LYS A 425 -25.64 25.53 -30.54
C LYS A 425 -25.86 24.45 -31.62
N GLY A 426 -26.99 23.73 -31.53
CA GLY A 426 -27.56 22.92 -32.61
C GLY A 426 -28.89 22.25 -32.18
N PRO A 427 -29.92 22.15 -33.05
CA PRO A 427 -31.31 22.29 -32.62
C PRO A 427 -32.12 20.98 -32.45
N ALA A 428 -33.12 21.08 -31.54
CA ALA A 428 -34.45 20.45 -31.50
C ALA A 428 -34.69 19.00 -31.99
N GLY A 429 -35.21 18.17 -31.08
CA GLY A 429 -36.11 17.07 -31.43
C GLY A 429 -36.07 15.85 -30.49
N GLY A 430 -36.91 15.83 -29.45
CA GLY A 430 -37.13 14.62 -28.64
C GLY A 430 -37.59 14.90 -27.22
N LYS A 431 -38.91 15.11 -27.04
CA LYS A 431 -39.55 15.21 -25.72
C LYS A 431 -39.47 13.85 -25.00
N GLY A 432 -38.67 13.78 -23.94
CA GLY A 432 -38.73 12.75 -22.90
C GLY A 432 -38.42 13.43 -21.57
N ALA A 433 -39.40 13.46 -20.68
CA ALA A 433 -39.48 14.36 -19.53
C ALA A 433 -38.27 14.29 -18.57
N ALA A 434 -37.46 15.36 -18.57
CA ALA A 434 -36.65 15.73 -17.42
C ALA A 434 -37.38 16.86 -16.68
N LYS A 435 -38.30 16.50 -15.79
CA LYS A 435 -38.68 17.40 -14.69
C LYS A 435 -37.52 17.35 -13.70
N GLY A 436 -36.89 18.50 -13.50
CA GLY A 436 -35.99 18.71 -12.38
C GLY A 436 -36.73 18.36 -11.09
N VAL A 437 -36.15 17.46 -10.31
CA VAL A 437 -36.50 17.29 -8.92
C VAL A 437 -35.50 18.13 -8.14
N ALA A 438 -35.98 19.31 -7.75
CA ALA A 438 -35.44 20.08 -6.65
C ALA A 438 -35.43 19.21 -5.37
N ASN A 439 -34.43 19.45 -4.51
CA ASN A 439 -34.40 19.12 -3.07
C ASN A 439 -35.58 18.29 -2.54
N GLY A 440 -35.36 16.99 -2.39
CA GLY A 440 -36.17 16.11 -1.55
C GLY A 440 -35.22 15.34 -0.65
N GLY A 441 -35.34 15.55 0.68
CA GLY A 441 -34.48 15.00 1.74
C GLY A 441 -34.32 13.48 1.71
N LYS A 442 -33.46 12.98 0.83
CA LYS A 442 -32.89 11.65 0.92
C LYS A 442 -31.68 11.71 1.85
N PRO A 443 -31.53 10.76 2.78
CA PRO A 443 -30.36 10.71 3.64
C PRO A 443 -29.09 10.57 2.79
N ILE A 444 -27.99 11.18 3.25
CA ILE A 444 -26.67 11.12 2.59
C ILE A 444 -26.19 9.66 2.46
N ILE A 445 -26.64 8.79 3.37
CA ILE A 445 -26.40 7.34 3.37
C ILE A 445 -27.74 6.63 3.20
N ASP A 446 -27.85 5.71 2.24
CA ASP A 446 -28.97 4.77 2.17
C ASP A 446 -28.72 3.59 3.12
N THR A 447 -29.37 3.60 4.27
CA THR A 447 -29.24 2.55 5.30
C THR A 447 -30.22 1.38 5.11
N GLU A 448 -31.22 1.55 4.25
CA GLU A 448 -32.26 0.53 4.03
C GLU A 448 -31.78 -0.49 2.98
N ASN A 449 -31.27 -0.02 1.85
CA ASN A 449 -30.85 -0.86 0.72
C ASN A 449 -29.32 -0.95 0.58
N ILE A 450 -28.68 -1.55 1.58
CA ILE A 450 -27.22 -1.72 1.60
C ILE A 450 -26.82 -2.97 0.78
N ASP A 451 -25.93 -2.79 -0.18
CA ASP A 451 -25.29 -3.90 -0.90
C ASP A 451 -24.01 -4.33 -0.16
N PHE A 452 -24.09 -5.43 0.60
CA PHE A 452 -22.98 -5.94 1.41
C PHE A 452 -21.82 -6.53 0.58
N ASN A 453 -22.03 -6.82 -0.71
CA ASN A 453 -20.94 -7.27 -1.59
C ASN A 453 -20.03 -6.12 -2.03
N LYS A 454 -20.51 -4.88 -1.92
CA LYS A 454 -19.74 -3.66 -2.20
C LYS A 454 -19.14 -3.15 -0.90
N LYS A 455 -17.90 -3.52 -0.62
CA LYS A 455 -17.21 -3.17 0.63
C LYS A 455 -15.88 -2.48 0.38
N ILE A 456 -15.59 -1.46 1.18
CA ILE A 456 -14.28 -0.81 1.23
C ILE A 456 -13.52 -1.39 2.41
N LEU A 457 -12.66 -2.38 2.16
CA LEU A 457 -11.87 -3.00 3.22
C LEU A 457 -10.50 -2.36 3.38
N HIS A 458 -9.95 -1.82 2.29
CA HIS A 458 -8.57 -1.33 2.24
C HIS A 458 -8.52 0.11 1.75
N ALA A 459 -7.79 0.94 2.49
CA ALA A 459 -7.63 2.35 2.20
C ALA A 459 -6.27 2.84 2.70
N SER A 460 -5.72 3.84 2.02
CA SER A 460 -4.44 4.45 2.39
C SER A 460 -4.55 5.97 2.27
N TRP A 461 -3.99 6.69 3.24
CA TRP A 461 -3.95 8.15 3.25
C TRP A 461 -2.55 8.64 2.91
N HIS A 462 -2.45 9.64 2.04
CA HIS A 462 -1.17 10.22 1.63
C HIS A 462 -0.43 10.86 2.82
N PRO A 463 0.85 10.53 3.07
CA PRO A 463 1.54 10.90 4.31
C PRO A 463 1.72 12.41 4.53
N ARG A 464 1.46 13.26 3.53
CA ARG A 464 1.70 14.71 3.60
C ARG A 464 0.58 15.59 3.06
N GLU A 465 -0.44 14.99 2.46
CA GLU A 465 -1.48 15.73 1.72
C GLU A 465 -2.85 15.09 2.00
N ASN A 466 -3.92 15.84 1.77
CA ASN A 466 -5.28 15.33 1.90
C ASN A 466 -5.69 14.62 0.61
N THR A 467 -4.99 13.52 0.33
CA THR A 467 -5.26 12.60 -0.77
C THR A 467 -5.39 11.21 -0.20
N ILE A 468 -6.41 10.48 -0.65
CA ILE A 468 -6.70 9.12 -0.19
C ILE A 468 -6.81 8.18 -1.38
N ALA A 469 -6.36 6.95 -1.18
CA ALA A 469 -6.43 5.86 -2.12
C ALA A 469 -7.36 4.79 -1.55
N ILE A 470 -8.42 4.48 -2.30
CA ILE A 470 -9.50 3.56 -1.89
C ILE A 470 -9.54 2.39 -2.85
N ALA A 471 -9.37 1.18 -2.33
CA ALA A 471 -9.59 -0.05 -3.10
C ALA A 471 -11.06 -0.45 -3.01
N ALA A 472 -11.74 -0.46 -4.16
CA ALA A 472 -13.15 -0.84 -4.26
C ALA A 472 -13.34 -1.85 -5.38
N THR A 473 -13.70 -3.08 -5.03
CA THR A 473 -13.86 -4.19 -5.98
C THR A 473 -12.58 -4.43 -6.80
N ASN A 474 -12.55 -3.99 -8.06
CA ASN A 474 -11.45 -4.17 -9.01
C ASN A 474 -10.78 -2.84 -9.41
N ASN A 475 -11.13 -1.76 -8.71
CA ASN A 475 -10.71 -0.42 -9.04
C ASN A 475 -10.01 0.22 -7.84
N LEU A 476 -9.00 1.03 -8.16
CA LEU A 476 -8.33 1.91 -7.23
C LEU A 476 -8.84 3.33 -7.50
N PHE A 477 -9.52 3.92 -6.52
CA PHE A 477 -10.01 5.29 -6.58
C PHE A 477 -9.10 6.22 -5.79
N LEU A 478 -8.81 7.40 -6.35
CA LEU A 478 -8.09 8.48 -5.69
C LEU A 478 -9.03 9.66 -5.50
N TYR A 479 -9.12 10.12 -4.25
CA TYR A 479 -9.83 11.36 -3.89
C TYR A 479 -8.82 12.34 -3.32
N SER A 480 -9.04 13.63 -3.55
CA SER A 480 -8.22 14.68 -2.99
C SER A 480 -9.07 15.84 -2.54
N GLN A 481 -8.72 16.41 -1.40
CA GLN A 481 -9.32 17.64 -0.90
C GLN A 481 -8.66 18.84 -1.61
N ALA A 482 -9.47 19.76 -2.14
CA ALA A 482 -8.94 21.00 -2.68
C ALA A 482 -8.23 21.79 -1.57
N SER A 483 -6.98 22.21 -1.79
CA SER A 483 -6.28 23.04 -0.81
C SER A 483 -7.07 24.34 -0.59
N PRO A 484 -7.10 24.89 0.64
CA PRO A 484 -7.73 26.19 0.91
C PRO A 484 -7.21 27.31 -0.01
N SER A 485 -5.96 27.23 -0.46
CA SER A 485 -5.36 28.19 -1.40
C SER A 485 -5.90 28.07 -2.83
N ALA A 486 -6.28 26.88 -3.28
CA ALA A 486 -6.89 26.67 -4.60
C ALA A 486 -8.37 27.09 -4.63
N ALA A 487 -9.09 26.90 -3.52
CA ALA A 487 -10.46 27.37 -3.38
C ALA A 487 -10.55 28.91 -3.46
N ALA A 488 -9.64 29.62 -2.77
CA ALA A 488 -9.54 31.08 -2.83
C ALA A 488 -9.19 31.61 -4.24
N ALA A 489 -8.31 30.92 -4.97
CA ALA A 489 -7.97 31.29 -6.35
C ALA A 489 -9.15 31.08 -7.33
N SER A 490 -9.98 30.06 -7.11
CA SER A 490 -11.17 29.82 -7.93
C SER A 490 -12.31 30.79 -7.64
N ALA A 491 -12.44 31.26 -6.39
CA ALA A 491 -13.40 32.29 -6.00
C ALA A 491 -13.02 33.68 -6.55
N ALA A 492 -11.72 34.00 -6.58
CA ALA A 492 -11.22 35.26 -7.13
C ALA A 492 -11.41 35.36 -8.67
N ALA A 493 -11.46 34.23 -9.38
CA ALA A 493 -11.65 34.21 -10.84
C ALA A 493 -13.11 34.41 -11.29
N ASN A 494 -14.08 34.36 -10.37
CA ASN A 494 -15.51 34.47 -10.65
C ASN A 494 -16.14 35.82 -10.24
N LEU A 495 -15.33 36.80 -9.83
CA LEU A 495 -15.82 38.15 -9.61
C LEU A 495 -15.97 38.86 -10.97
N PRO A 496 -17.18 39.29 -11.37
CA PRO A 496 -17.35 40.11 -12.56
C PRO A 496 -16.59 41.41 -12.33
N SER A 497 -15.73 41.79 -13.28
CA SER A 497 -15.04 43.07 -13.28
C SER A 497 -16.07 44.20 -13.24
N ALA A 498 -16.29 44.77 -12.07
CA ALA A 498 -17.06 45.99 -11.92
C ALA A 498 -16.29 47.10 -12.65
N GLY A 499 -16.77 47.46 -13.83
CA GLY A 499 -16.35 48.67 -14.51
C GLY A 499 -16.71 49.87 -13.63
N VAL A 500 -15.68 50.60 -13.22
CA VAL A 500 -15.78 51.90 -12.54
C VAL A 500 -15.77 52.97 -13.66
N PRO A 501 -16.60 54.03 -13.55
CA PRO A 501 -17.17 54.79 -14.68
C PRO A 501 -16.20 55.63 -15.51
#